data_AF-A0A8C1QLV1-F1
#
_entry.id   AF-A0A8C1QLV1-F1
#
_cell.length_a   1.000
_cell.length_b   1.000
_cell.length_c   1.000
_cell.angle_alpha   90.00
_cell.angle_beta   90.00
_cell.angle_gamma   90.00
#
_symmetry.space_group_name_H-M   'P 1'
#
loop_
_entity.id
_entity.type
_entity.pdbx_description
1 polymer ?
#
loop_
_entity_poly.entity_id
_entity_poly.type
_entity_poly.pdbx_seq_one_letter_code
_entity_poly.pdbx_strand_id
1 'polypeptide(L)'
;MTELRNLQAVGLTSIGQSLRTAFDLLNLNRLVSGIDNYGQGRNPFFLEPAIIVAITDGSKLTSSSGVQDELHLPLTTPLPGSELTKEPFRWDQRLFSLVLRIPGHTSPDPEPIGGVPLDPSPITPMCEVTGGRSYSVFSQRMLNQCLESLVQKIQSGVVINFEKTGPDPPPTEGKGEMKYGPQSWHSCHKMIYVRPNPKTGVPVGHWPIPESFWPDQNSPTLPPRAAHPQVKFSCVDSEPMVVDKVPFDKYELEPSPLTQYILERKSPHSCWQVFVCNSAKYGELGQPFGYLKASTALNCVNLFVMPYNYPVVLPLLDDLITVHKFKPPAKWRQSFENYLKTVPPYYITALRKALRMMGAPNLLADNMEYGLSYSVVSYLKKLSQQAKIEADRVCASVGKKVALEGGIKLRCRSSALSLAHRKDFTQLLHSIMGDGPALPMEANTKEFAGFQLAALNKALKPQGLRNPYDIPRSHLLDQLSRMRRNLLHASICILKGQDQDQLHSVPIAQMGNYQDFLKHCPSPLREADPDQPKRLHTFGNPFKLDKKAMMVDEADEFVTGTQGKGKRPGESSSPAGGGAPKRRRCMSPLLRLGRAYTPPKTPPRSKSFRN
;
A
#
# COMPACT_ATOMS: atom_id res chain seq x y z
N MET A 1 7.67 -9.06 6.17
CA MET A 1 9.13 -8.78 6.04
C MET A 1 9.87 -9.82 5.20
N THR A 2 9.62 -11.12 5.36
CA THR A 2 10.30 -12.18 4.59
C THR A 2 10.14 -12.03 3.08
N GLU A 3 8.90 -11.81 2.59
CA GLU A 3 8.64 -11.62 1.16
C GLU A 3 9.33 -10.39 0.59
N LEU A 4 9.30 -9.26 1.32
CA LEU A 4 9.98 -8.01 0.93
C LEU A 4 11.50 -8.21 0.76
N ARG A 5 12.12 -8.99 1.65
CA ARG A 5 13.56 -9.29 1.60
C ARG A 5 13.94 -10.16 0.40
N ASN A 6 13.02 -10.98 -0.08
CA ASN A 6 13.24 -11.95 -1.15
C ASN A 6 12.76 -11.45 -2.53
N LEU A 7 12.37 -10.17 -2.65
CA LEU A 7 11.95 -9.58 -3.92
C LEU A 7 13.07 -9.67 -4.97
N GLN A 8 12.70 -10.07 -6.18
CA GLN A 8 13.58 -10.12 -7.34
C GLN A 8 13.01 -9.21 -8.42
N ALA A 9 13.83 -8.28 -8.93
CA ALA A 9 13.46 -7.40 -10.04
C ALA A 9 13.59 -8.13 -11.37
N VAL A 10 12.64 -9.01 -11.67
CA VAL A 10 12.58 -9.81 -12.91
C VAL A 10 11.17 -9.71 -13.49
N GLY A 11 11.05 -9.33 -14.76
CA GLY A 11 9.77 -9.26 -15.46
C GLY A 11 9.60 -7.99 -16.29
N LEU A 12 8.39 -7.80 -16.80
CA LEU A 12 7.96 -6.61 -17.55
C LEU A 12 7.34 -5.57 -16.61
N THR A 13 7.26 -4.32 -17.06
CA THR A 13 6.68 -3.20 -16.30
C THR A 13 5.16 -3.11 -16.49
N SER A 14 4.44 -4.17 -16.13
CA SER A 14 2.97 -4.27 -16.24
C SER A 14 2.22 -3.54 -15.10
N ILE A 15 2.57 -2.29 -14.85
CA ILE A 15 2.06 -1.49 -13.73
C ILE A 15 0.52 -1.38 -13.70
N GLY A 16 -0.13 -1.32 -14.86
CA GLY A 16 -1.59 -1.26 -14.95
C GLY A 16 -2.28 -2.51 -14.36
N GLN A 17 -1.76 -3.69 -14.68
CA GLN A 17 -2.27 -4.93 -14.09
C GLN A 17 -1.97 -5.00 -12.59
N SER A 18 -0.78 -4.59 -12.16
CA SER A 18 -0.39 -4.61 -10.75
C SER A 18 -1.26 -3.66 -9.91
N LEU A 19 -1.51 -2.45 -10.39
CA LEU A 19 -2.40 -1.49 -9.73
C LEU A 19 -3.83 -2.02 -9.67
N ARG A 20 -4.32 -2.62 -10.77
CA ARG A 20 -5.64 -3.24 -10.78
C ARG A 20 -5.78 -4.32 -9.72
N THR A 21 -4.83 -5.25 -9.64
CA THR A 21 -4.82 -6.31 -8.63
C THR A 21 -4.72 -5.74 -7.20
N ALA A 22 -3.97 -4.67 -7.00
CA ALA A 22 -3.90 -3.99 -5.70
C ALA A 22 -5.25 -3.36 -5.31
N PHE A 23 -5.92 -2.67 -6.24
CA PHE A 23 -7.26 -2.12 -5.99
C PHE A 23 -8.30 -3.21 -5.74
N ASP A 24 -8.28 -4.29 -6.52
CA ASP A 24 -9.20 -5.42 -6.33
C ASP A 24 -9.03 -6.05 -4.94
N LEU A 25 -7.78 -6.23 -4.47
CA LEU A 25 -7.49 -6.74 -3.13
C LEU A 25 -8.03 -5.81 -2.03
N LEU A 26 -7.84 -4.50 -2.16
CA LEU A 26 -8.36 -3.53 -1.20
C LEU A 26 -9.88 -3.52 -1.20
N ASN A 27 -10.51 -3.52 -2.37
CA ASN A 27 -11.96 -3.51 -2.51
C ASN A 27 -12.61 -4.80 -1.98
N LEU A 28 -11.92 -5.93 -2.12
CA LEU A 28 -12.38 -7.20 -1.57
C LEU A 28 -12.53 -7.14 -0.05
N ASN A 29 -11.56 -6.55 0.65
CA ASN A 29 -11.65 -6.34 2.10
C ASN A 29 -12.83 -5.43 2.47
N ARG A 30 -13.07 -4.36 1.72
CA ARG A 30 -14.21 -3.45 1.96
C ARG A 30 -15.55 -4.15 1.84
N LEU A 31 -15.70 -5.03 0.84
CA LEU A 31 -16.92 -5.81 0.63
C LEU A 31 -17.16 -6.83 1.76
N VAL A 32 -16.08 -7.39 2.33
CA VAL A 32 -16.14 -8.28 3.49
C VAL A 32 -16.52 -7.50 4.76
N SER A 33 -15.91 -6.33 4.98
CA SER A 33 -16.23 -5.44 6.10
C SER A 33 -17.63 -4.83 5.99
N GLY A 34 -18.20 -4.76 4.78
CA GLY A 34 -19.53 -4.22 4.53
C GLY A 34 -19.63 -2.70 4.70
N ILE A 35 -18.51 -1.98 4.59
CA ILE A 35 -18.46 -0.52 4.81
C ILE A 35 -19.09 0.30 3.68
N ASP A 36 -19.13 -0.25 2.47
CA ASP A 36 -19.76 0.38 1.30
C ASP A 36 -21.28 0.12 1.31
N ASN A 37 -22.01 1.07 1.90
CA ASN A 37 -23.46 1.02 2.10
C ASN A 37 -24.24 1.48 0.84
N TYR A 38 -24.15 0.73 -0.25
CA TYR A 38 -24.82 1.05 -1.54
C TYR A 38 -26.31 1.36 -1.37
N GLY A 39 -26.75 2.52 -1.86
CA GLY A 39 -28.14 2.98 -1.80
C GLY A 39 -28.61 3.52 -0.45
N GLN A 40 -27.74 3.62 0.57
CA GLN A 40 -28.06 4.14 1.91
C GLN A 40 -27.26 5.39 2.29
N GLY A 41 -26.97 6.25 1.30
CA GLY A 41 -26.08 7.40 1.45
C GLY A 41 -24.62 6.99 1.60
N ARG A 42 -23.71 7.95 1.71
CA ARG A 42 -22.27 7.71 1.92
C ARG A 42 -21.85 8.23 3.28
N ASN A 43 -21.27 7.39 4.14
CA ASN A 43 -20.88 7.77 5.50
C ASN A 43 -19.38 8.09 5.58
N PRO A 44 -18.97 9.37 5.76
CA PRO A 44 -17.54 9.73 5.82
C PRO A 44 -16.80 9.10 7.00
N PHE A 45 -17.53 8.67 8.03
CA PHE A 45 -16.99 8.04 9.24
C PHE A 45 -16.81 6.51 9.11
N PHE A 46 -17.27 5.89 8.02
CA PHE A 46 -16.97 4.48 7.71
C PHE A 46 -15.72 4.41 6.82
N LEU A 47 -14.57 4.31 7.47
CA LEU A 47 -13.26 4.45 6.85
C LEU A 47 -12.45 3.16 6.90
N GLU A 48 -11.85 2.83 5.78
CA GLU A 48 -10.78 1.82 5.69
C GLU A 48 -9.66 2.43 4.84
N PRO A 49 -8.89 3.38 5.43
CA PRO A 49 -7.95 4.18 4.67
C PRO A 49 -6.83 3.29 4.14
N ALA A 50 -6.60 3.36 2.83
CA ALA A 50 -5.54 2.60 2.18
C ALA A 50 -4.65 3.52 1.36
N ILE A 51 -3.34 3.28 1.44
CA ILE A 51 -2.35 4.05 0.71
C ILE A 51 -1.51 3.09 -0.11
N ILE A 52 -1.49 3.32 -1.41
CA ILE A 52 -0.65 2.58 -2.35
C ILE A 52 0.56 3.46 -2.64
N VAL A 53 1.75 2.91 -2.42
CA VAL A 53 3.01 3.56 -2.81
C VAL A 53 3.60 2.78 -3.98
N ALA A 54 3.48 3.35 -5.19
CA ALA A 54 4.05 2.78 -6.39
C ALA A 54 5.49 3.26 -6.58
N ILE A 55 6.46 2.36 -6.39
CA ILE A 55 7.87 2.64 -6.63
C ILE A 55 8.20 2.20 -8.05
N THR A 56 8.62 3.14 -8.89
CA THR A 56 8.93 2.90 -10.31
C THR A 56 10.17 3.69 -10.72
N ASP A 57 10.81 3.27 -11.80
CA ASP A 57 11.89 3.98 -12.48
C ASP A 57 11.38 5.15 -13.36
N GLY A 58 10.06 5.18 -13.65
CA GLY A 58 9.42 6.21 -14.47
C GLY A 58 9.89 6.21 -15.92
N SER A 59 10.38 5.05 -16.39
CA SER A 59 10.72 4.81 -17.78
C SER A 59 9.46 4.38 -18.56
N LYS A 60 9.64 3.85 -19.77
CA LYS A 60 8.51 3.43 -20.61
C LYS A 60 7.87 2.15 -20.07
N LEU A 61 6.54 2.07 -20.14
CA LEU A 61 5.79 0.90 -19.70
C LEU A 61 5.91 -0.22 -20.75
N THR A 62 6.17 -1.45 -20.34
CA THR A 62 6.34 -2.60 -21.23
C THR A 62 5.27 -3.66 -20.96
N SER A 63 4.61 -4.10 -22.04
CA SER A 63 3.69 -5.24 -22.06
C SER A 63 4.25 -6.35 -22.94
N SER A 64 3.63 -7.53 -22.91
CA SER A 64 3.98 -8.64 -23.82
C SER A 64 3.83 -8.29 -25.30
N SER A 65 3.05 -7.25 -25.63
CA SER A 65 2.81 -6.74 -26.97
C SER A 65 3.74 -5.60 -27.40
N GLY A 66 4.49 -4.97 -26.49
CA GLY A 66 5.38 -3.86 -26.83
C GLY A 66 5.49 -2.80 -25.74
N VAL A 67 5.89 -1.58 -26.14
CA VAL A 67 6.02 -0.42 -25.27
C VAL A 67 4.72 0.39 -25.30
N GLN A 68 4.23 0.79 -24.13
CA GLN A 68 3.02 1.62 -23.98
C GLN A 68 3.40 3.00 -23.42
N ASP A 69 2.84 4.05 -24.02
CA ASP A 69 3.02 5.42 -23.57
C ASP A 69 1.96 5.84 -22.54
N GLU A 70 0.78 5.22 -22.57
CA GLU A 70 -0.33 5.51 -21.67
C GLU A 70 -0.58 4.38 -20.67
N LEU A 71 -0.96 4.77 -19.46
CA LEU A 71 -1.31 3.83 -18.39
C LEU A 71 -2.81 3.50 -18.47
N HIS A 72 -3.12 2.34 -19.03
CA HIS A 72 -4.48 1.79 -19.00
C HIS A 72 -4.61 0.65 -17.99
N LEU A 73 -5.67 0.69 -17.19
CA LEU A 73 -6.03 -0.39 -16.28
C LEU A 73 -6.91 -1.40 -17.02
N PRO A 74 -6.47 -2.66 -17.22
CA PRO A 74 -7.27 -3.66 -17.90
C PRO A 74 -8.55 -3.97 -17.10
N LEU A 75 -9.70 -3.87 -17.74
CA LEU A 75 -11.02 -4.12 -17.15
C LEU A 75 -11.52 -5.56 -17.35
N THR A 76 -10.63 -6.49 -17.73
CA THR A 76 -10.99 -7.80 -18.31
C THR A 76 -11.58 -8.81 -17.33
N THR A 77 -11.40 -8.64 -16.01
CA THR A 77 -11.98 -9.50 -14.98
C THR A 77 -12.61 -8.65 -13.87
N PRO A 78 -13.93 -8.40 -13.90
CA PRO A 78 -14.60 -7.66 -12.85
C PRO A 78 -14.63 -8.46 -11.54
N LEU A 79 -14.17 -7.85 -10.45
CA LEU A 79 -14.44 -8.36 -9.11
C LEU A 79 -15.97 -8.37 -8.89
N PRO A 80 -16.55 -9.33 -8.16
CA PRO A 80 -17.96 -9.27 -7.80
C PRO A 80 -18.30 -7.90 -7.21
N GLY A 81 -19.35 -7.24 -7.69
CA GLY A 81 -19.78 -5.92 -7.18
C GLY A 81 -19.06 -4.72 -7.79
N SER A 82 -18.11 -4.94 -8.70
CA SER A 82 -17.42 -3.85 -9.40
C SER A 82 -18.36 -3.01 -10.27
N GLU A 83 -19.49 -3.57 -10.72
CA GLU A 83 -20.51 -2.84 -11.46
C GLU A 83 -21.26 -1.78 -10.64
N LEU A 84 -21.17 -1.82 -9.31
CA LEU A 84 -21.76 -0.79 -8.44
C LEU A 84 -20.92 0.49 -8.38
N THR A 85 -19.74 0.53 -9.02
CA THR A 85 -18.82 1.67 -8.99
C THR A 85 -18.13 1.86 -10.33
N LYS A 86 -18.04 3.11 -10.79
CA LYS A 86 -17.50 3.41 -12.12
C LYS A 86 -15.98 3.24 -12.18
N GLU A 87 -15.29 3.63 -11.12
CA GLU A 87 -13.84 3.63 -11.02
C GLU A 87 -13.30 2.43 -10.19
N PRO A 88 -12.04 1.99 -10.41
CA PRO A 88 -11.47 0.85 -9.70
C PRO A 88 -11.04 1.17 -8.26
N PHE A 89 -10.91 2.45 -7.91
CA PHE A 89 -10.51 2.90 -6.57
C PHE A 89 -11.69 3.44 -5.77
N ARG A 90 -11.46 3.71 -4.48
CA ARG A 90 -12.45 4.26 -3.54
C ARG A 90 -12.01 5.61 -3.00
N TRP A 91 -12.94 6.37 -2.44
CA TRP A 91 -12.72 7.71 -1.91
C TRP A 91 -11.71 7.85 -0.77
N ASP A 92 -11.36 6.77 -0.10
CA ASP A 92 -10.36 6.70 0.98
C ASP A 92 -9.09 5.92 0.56
N GLN A 93 -8.97 5.59 -0.74
CA GLN A 93 -7.80 4.96 -1.33
C GLN A 93 -6.97 5.98 -2.10
N ARG A 94 -5.71 6.17 -1.70
CA ARG A 94 -4.81 7.15 -2.32
C ARG A 94 -3.59 6.48 -2.95
N LEU A 95 -3.19 6.95 -4.12
CA LEU A 95 -1.99 6.49 -4.81
C LEU A 95 -0.90 7.57 -4.75
N PHE A 96 0.24 7.23 -4.17
CA PHE A 96 1.47 8.00 -4.29
C PHE A 96 2.44 7.23 -5.18
N SER A 97 3.15 7.94 -6.04
CA SER A 97 4.24 7.34 -6.83
C SER A 97 5.59 7.93 -6.44
N LEU A 98 6.57 7.05 -6.27
CA LEU A 98 7.97 7.38 -6.05
C LEU A 98 8.73 6.98 -7.30
N VAL A 99 9.10 8.00 -8.09
CA VAL A 99 9.83 7.78 -9.33
C VAL A 99 11.31 7.98 -9.08
N LEU A 100 12.06 6.88 -9.07
CA LEU A 100 13.49 6.86 -8.73
C LEU A 100 14.32 7.16 -9.98
N ARG A 101 14.65 8.43 -10.19
CA ARG A 101 15.57 8.91 -11.24
C ARG A 101 16.93 9.29 -10.67
N ILE A 102 17.49 8.40 -9.87
CA ILE A 102 18.81 8.62 -9.26
C ILE A 102 19.87 8.40 -10.36
N PRO A 103 20.63 9.43 -10.75
CA PRO A 103 21.64 9.28 -11.78
C PRO A 103 22.77 8.38 -11.27
N GLY A 104 23.33 7.56 -12.17
CA GLY A 104 24.50 6.73 -11.87
C GLY A 104 25.81 7.51 -11.72
N HIS A 105 25.79 8.81 -12.01
CA HIS A 105 26.91 9.73 -11.87
C HIS A 105 26.47 10.95 -11.05
N THR A 106 27.43 11.65 -10.44
CA THR A 106 27.13 12.87 -9.69
C THR A 106 26.64 13.95 -10.66
N SER A 107 25.40 14.41 -10.50
CA SER A 107 24.84 15.47 -11.35
C SER A 107 25.53 16.82 -11.05
N PRO A 108 25.90 17.60 -12.07
CA PRO A 108 26.48 18.93 -11.88
C PRO A 108 25.44 20.02 -11.56
N ASP A 109 24.15 19.75 -11.80
CA ASP A 109 23.08 20.72 -11.57
C ASP A 109 22.80 20.91 -10.08
N PRO A 110 22.64 22.17 -9.62
CA PRO A 110 22.25 22.43 -8.24
C PRO A 110 20.88 21.81 -7.97
N GLU A 111 20.78 21.01 -6.90
CA GLU A 111 19.49 20.50 -6.44
C GLU A 111 18.53 21.68 -6.24
N PRO A 112 17.30 21.63 -6.78
CA PRO A 112 16.34 22.70 -6.59
C PRO A 112 16.13 22.93 -5.10
N ILE A 113 16.41 24.15 -4.65
CA ILE A 113 16.17 24.59 -3.27
C ILE A 113 14.66 24.79 -3.14
N GLY A 114 13.95 23.72 -2.81
CA GLY A 114 12.49 23.67 -2.77
C GLY A 114 12.00 22.23 -2.66
N GLY A 115 10.74 22.03 -2.29
CA GLY A 115 10.17 20.69 -2.11
C GLY A 115 10.28 19.79 -3.35
N VAL A 116 10.10 18.49 -3.15
CA VAL A 116 10.23 17.48 -4.22
C VAL A 116 9.30 17.78 -5.41
N PRO A 117 9.80 17.84 -6.65
CA PRO A 117 9.00 18.17 -7.83
C PRO A 117 8.03 17.05 -8.23
N LEU A 118 7.01 17.43 -8.99
CA LEU A 118 6.10 16.51 -9.66
C LEU A 118 6.80 15.86 -10.86
N ASP A 119 6.47 14.61 -11.13
CA ASP A 119 6.99 13.87 -12.27
C ASP A 119 5.99 13.87 -13.44
N PRO A 120 6.39 14.12 -14.70
CA PRO A 120 5.52 13.93 -15.87
C PRO A 120 5.42 12.46 -16.33
N SER A 121 5.34 11.48 -15.41
CA SER A 121 5.16 10.07 -15.77
C SER A 121 3.70 9.72 -16.10
N PRO A 122 3.44 8.63 -16.87
CA PRO A 122 2.09 8.13 -17.12
C PRO A 122 1.27 7.78 -15.87
N ILE A 123 1.93 7.57 -14.72
CA ILE A 123 1.27 7.30 -13.43
C ILE A 123 0.74 8.56 -12.73
N THR A 124 1.21 9.75 -13.11
CA THR A 124 0.89 11.02 -12.44
C THR A 124 -0.60 11.36 -12.49
N PRO A 125 -1.29 11.28 -13.65
CA PRO A 125 -2.73 11.51 -13.70
C PRO A 125 -3.52 10.59 -12.76
N MET A 126 -3.12 9.32 -12.63
CA MET A 126 -3.77 8.37 -11.70
C MET A 126 -3.53 8.75 -10.23
N CYS A 127 -2.34 9.26 -9.90
CA CYS A 127 -2.05 9.77 -8.56
C CYS A 127 -2.92 10.99 -8.24
N GLU A 128 -3.07 11.92 -9.17
CA GLU A 128 -3.90 13.12 -8.97
C GLU A 128 -5.39 12.78 -8.84
N VAL A 129 -5.90 11.88 -9.70
CA VAL A 129 -7.30 11.44 -9.69
C VAL A 129 -7.68 10.79 -8.37
N THR A 130 -6.78 10.00 -7.76
CA THR A 130 -7.00 9.36 -6.45
C THR A 130 -6.77 10.29 -5.25
N GLY A 131 -6.42 11.57 -5.47
CA GLY A 131 -6.12 12.54 -4.40
C GLY A 131 -4.73 12.36 -3.77
N GLY A 132 -3.83 11.66 -4.45
CA GLY A 132 -2.42 11.51 -4.08
C GLY A 132 -1.49 12.43 -4.86
N ARG A 133 -0.20 12.07 -4.92
CA ARG A 133 0.85 12.86 -5.59
C ARG A 133 1.95 11.97 -6.15
N SER A 134 2.49 12.35 -7.31
CA SER A 134 3.72 11.77 -7.84
C SER A 134 4.95 12.57 -7.41
N TYR A 135 6.00 11.88 -6.99
CA TYR A 135 7.27 12.45 -6.56
C TYR A 135 8.40 12.01 -7.49
N SER A 136 9.15 12.98 -8.03
CA SER A 136 10.37 12.69 -8.79
C SER A 136 11.59 12.79 -7.88
N VAL A 137 12.29 11.67 -7.69
CA VAL A 137 13.42 11.55 -6.77
C VAL A 137 14.72 11.43 -7.55
N PHE A 138 15.60 12.43 -7.42
CA PHE A 138 16.89 12.47 -8.10
C PHE A 138 18.08 12.16 -7.18
N SER A 139 17.91 12.25 -5.86
CA SER A 139 18.98 12.00 -4.89
C SER A 139 18.47 11.30 -3.63
N GLN A 140 19.39 10.71 -2.87
CA GLN A 140 19.07 10.10 -1.58
C GLN A 140 18.51 11.12 -0.58
N ARG A 141 18.95 12.38 -0.65
CA ARG A 141 18.43 13.45 0.20
C ARG A 141 16.98 13.77 -0.15
N MET A 142 16.68 13.89 -1.45
CA MET A 142 15.30 14.09 -1.91
C MET A 142 14.40 12.91 -1.57
N LEU A 143 14.93 11.68 -1.60
CA LEU A 143 14.18 10.49 -1.17
C LEU A 143 13.73 10.62 0.28
N ASN A 144 14.64 11.00 1.19
CA ASN A 144 14.30 11.18 2.61
C ASN A 144 13.26 12.30 2.79
N GLN A 145 13.44 13.45 2.13
CA GLN A 145 12.46 14.55 2.16
C GLN A 145 11.08 14.12 1.63
N CYS A 146 11.08 13.31 0.57
CA CYS A 146 9.86 12.75 0.00
C CYS A 146 9.14 11.84 0.99
N LEU A 147 9.88 10.96 1.68
CA LEU A 147 9.32 10.06 2.68
C LEU A 147 8.75 10.82 3.88
N GLU A 148 9.47 11.84 4.37
CA GLU A 148 8.99 12.74 5.43
C GLU A 148 7.70 13.46 5.02
N SER A 149 7.66 14.01 3.80
CA SER A 149 6.45 14.66 3.26
C SER A 149 5.29 13.69 3.07
N LEU A 150 5.58 12.45 2.65
CA LEU A 150 4.57 11.41 2.46
C LEU A 150 3.93 11.05 3.80
N VAL A 151 4.73 10.84 4.86
CA VAL A 151 4.22 10.52 6.21
C VAL A 151 3.28 11.61 6.74
N GLN A 152 3.59 12.89 6.52
CA GLN A 152 2.71 14.01 6.92
C GLN A 152 1.35 14.02 6.20
N LYS A 153 1.30 13.44 4.98
CA LYS A 153 0.08 13.33 4.16
C LYS A 153 -0.74 12.07 4.44
N ILE A 154 -0.22 11.11 5.21
CA ILE A 154 -0.96 9.95 5.69
C ILE A 154 -1.91 10.40 6.80
N GLN A 155 -3.03 10.99 6.40
CA GLN A 155 -4.11 11.39 7.32
C GLN A 155 -5.38 10.62 6.97
N SER A 156 -6.20 10.31 7.97
CA SER A 156 -7.50 9.67 7.77
C SER A 156 -8.50 10.67 7.21
N GLY A 157 -9.14 10.31 6.10
CA GLY A 157 -10.08 11.18 5.44
C GLY A 157 -10.63 10.56 4.17
N VAL A 158 -11.59 11.26 3.58
CA VAL A 158 -12.21 10.87 2.30
C VAL A 158 -12.07 11.99 1.29
N VAL A 159 -11.85 11.64 0.03
CA VAL A 159 -11.72 12.58 -1.07
C VAL A 159 -13.10 12.91 -1.63
N ILE A 160 -13.38 14.21 -1.76
CA ILE A 160 -14.61 14.76 -2.31
C ILE A 160 -14.25 15.67 -3.49
N ASN A 161 -15.06 15.63 -4.54
CA ASN A 161 -14.96 16.59 -5.63
C ASN A 161 -15.94 17.74 -5.40
N PHE A 162 -15.42 18.96 -5.25
CA PHE A 162 -16.23 20.17 -5.12
C PHE A 162 -16.30 20.88 -6.46
N GLU A 163 -17.52 21.18 -6.91
CA GLU A 163 -17.77 21.90 -8.16
C GLU A 163 -18.64 23.14 -7.88
N LYS A 164 -18.27 24.28 -8.46
CA LYS A 164 -19.05 25.50 -8.32
C LYS A 164 -20.36 25.38 -9.10
N THR A 165 -21.45 25.84 -8.49
CA THR A 165 -22.74 26.06 -9.17
C THR A 165 -23.23 27.49 -8.95
N GLY A 166 -23.95 28.03 -9.94
CA GLY A 166 -24.50 29.38 -9.89
C GLY A 166 -23.50 30.50 -10.21
N PRO A 167 -23.93 31.77 -10.05
CA PRO A 167 -23.12 32.94 -10.37
C PRO A 167 -21.88 33.04 -9.47
N ASP A 168 -20.83 33.69 -9.97
CA ASP A 168 -19.69 34.08 -9.14
C ASP A 168 -20.13 35.07 -8.06
N PRO A 169 -19.54 35.00 -6.86
CA PRO A 169 -19.83 35.99 -5.85
C PRO A 169 -19.32 37.37 -6.29
N PRO A 170 -19.91 38.46 -5.76
CA PRO A 170 -19.40 39.79 -6.03
C PRO A 170 -17.91 39.90 -5.61
N PRO A 171 -17.07 40.59 -6.40
CA PRO A 171 -15.65 40.74 -6.08
C PRO A 171 -15.48 41.39 -4.70
N THR A 172 -14.53 40.90 -3.92
CA THR A 172 -14.17 41.50 -2.63
C THR A 172 -13.61 42.90 -2.86
N GLU A 173 -14.12 43.91 -2.16
CA GLU A 173 -13.67 45.29 -2.30
C GLU A 173 -12.14 45.39 -2.09
N GLY A 174 -11.41 45.77 -3.15
CA GLY A 174 -10.01 46.19 -3.05
C GLY A 174 -8.95 45.35 -3.79
N LYS A 175 -9.25 44.25 -4.48
CA LYS A 175 -8.25 43.55 -5.33
C LYS A 175 -8.81 42.89 -6.60
N GLY A 176 -8.31 43.35 -7.75
CA GLY A 176 -7.97 42.50 -8.89
C GLY A 176 -9.03 42.33 -9.98
N GLU A 177 -8.59 42.49 -11.23
CA GLU A 177 -9.30 42.26 -12.48
C GLU A 177 -10.17 40.99 -12.46
N MET A 178 -11.42 41.09 -12.96
CA MET A 178 -12.27 39.92 -13.22
C MET A 178 -11.55 38.99 -14.21
N LYS A 179 -10.94 37.92 -13.70
CA LYS A 179 -10.44 36.83 -14.54
C LYS A 179 -11.63 36.01 -15.02
N TYR A 180 -12.11 36.33 -16.22
CA TYR A 180 -13.12 35.55 -16.93
C TYR A 180 -12.54 34.20 -17.33
N GLY A 181 -13.11 33.10 -16.81
CA GLY A 181 -12.70 31.73 -17.14
C GLY A 181 -12.81 30.77 -15.95
N PRO A 182 -12.70 29.46 -16.19
CA PRO A 182 -12.68 28.45 -15.13
C PRO A 182 -11.45 28.63 -14.25
N GLN A 183 -11.64 29.05 -12.99
CA GLN A 183 -10.56 29.19 -12.02
C GLN A 183 -10.27 27.85 -11.34
N SER A 184 -9.04 27.67 -10.85
CA SER A 184 -8.61 26.44 -10.17
C SER A 184 -9.39 26.13 -8.88
N TRP A 185 -10.15 27.09 -8.35
CA TRP A 185 -11.04 26.87 -7.20
C TRP A 185 -12.47 26.47 -7.60
N HIS A 186 -12.86 26.61 -8.87
CA HIS A 186 -14.20 26.24 -9.35
C HIS A 186 -14.43 24.72 -9.33
N SER A 187 -13.36 23.94 -9.48
CA SER A 187 -13.38 22.48 -9.39
C SER A 187 -12.17 22.02 -8.61
N CYS A 188 -12.38 21.36 -7.47
CA CYS A 188 -11.28 20.86 -6.67
C CYS A 188 -11.58 19.49 -6.07
N HIS A 189 -10.61 18.57 -6.24
CA HIS A 189 -10.59 17.25 -5.64
C HIS A 189 -9.76 17.32 -4.36
N LYS A 190 -10.42 17.30 -3.20
CA LYS A 190 -9.75 17.50 -1.92
C LYS A 190 -10.29 16.61 -0.83
N MET A 191 -9.39 16.26 0.08
CA MET A 191 -9.73 15.42 1.21
C MET A 191 -10.44 16.22 2.30
N ILE A 192 -11.48 15.64 2.88
CA ILE A 192 -11.99 16.05 4.17
C ILE A 192 -11.38 15.13 5.24
N TYR A 193 -10.81 15.74 6.27
CA TYR A 193 -10.21 15.01 7.37
C TYR A 193 -11.29 14.47 8.29
N VAL A 194 -11.18 13.18 8.58
CA VAL A 194 -12.07 12.49 9.50
C VAL A 194 -11.23 12.01 10.65
N ARG A 195 -11.30 12.75 11.75
CA ARG A 195 -10.52 12.45 12.95
C ARG A 195 -11.26 11.43 13.82
N PRO A 196 -10.57 10.41 14.34
CA PRO A 196 -11.16 9.50 15.32
C PRO A 196 -11.60 10.27 16.57
N ASN A 197 -12.69 9.83 17.19
CA ASN A 197 -13.11 10.41 18.46
C ASN A 197 -12.10 10.01 19.55
N PRO A 198 -11.57 10.96 20.35
CA PRO A 198 -10.59 10.66 21.38
C PRO A 198 -11.10 9.69 22.46
N LYS A 199 -12.42 9.59 22.67
CA LYS A 199 -13.01 8.68 23.67
C LYS A 199 -13.15 7.25 23.19
N THR A 200 -13.49 7.05 21.91
CA THR A 200 -13.81 5.72 21.36
C THR A 200 -12.74 5.18 20.42
N GLY A 201 -11.79 6.01 19.98
CA GLY A 201 -10.76 5.63 19.01
C GLY A 201 -11.27 5.41 17.58
N VAL A 202 -12.58 5.58 17.34
CA VAL A 202 -13.24 5.36 16.04
C VAL A 202 -13.89 6.66 15.58
N PRO A 203 -13.89 6.98 14.28
CA PRO A 203 -14.66 8.10 13.75
C PRO A 203 -16.14 7.97 14.09
N VAL A 204 -16.73 9.05 14.59
CA VAL A 204 -18.17 9.12 14.87
C VAL A 204 -18.76 10.18 13.96
N GLY A 205 -19.85 9.83 13.30
CA GLY A 205 -20.71 10.79 12.60
C GLY A 205 -22.17 10.40 12.66
N HIS A 206 -23.02 11.30 12.19
CA HIS A 206 -24.47 11.25 12.33
C HIS A 206 -25.15 11.23 10.97
N TRP A 207 -24.65 12.02 10.01
CA TRP A 207 -25.34 12.26 8.74
C TRP A 207 -24.54 11.70 7.55
N PRO A 208 -25.15 10.87 6.70
CA PRO A 208 -24.54 10.52 5.42
C PRO A 208 -24.47 11.74 4.49
N ILE A 209 -23.57 11.69 3.51
CA ILE A 209 -23.64 12.49 2.28
C ILE A 209 -24.69 11.83 1.36
N PRO A 210 -25.60 12.60 0.72
CA PRO A 210 -26.64 12.04 -0.14
C PRO A 210 -26.08 11.27 -1.35
N GLU A 211 -26.87 10.33 -1.85
CA GLU A 211 -26.62 9.73 -3.16
C GLU A 211 -26.86 10.72 -4.31
N SER A 212 -26.19 10.50 -5.43
CA SER A 212 -26.40 11.21 -6.69
C SER A 212 -27.56 10.66 -7.51
N PHE A 213 -28.52 10.00 -6.84
CA PHE A 213 -29.73 9.43 -7.42
C PHE A 213 -30.77 9.23 -6.32
N TRP A 214 -32.04 9.20 -6.70
CA TRP A 214 -33.13 8.85 -5.79
C TRP A 214 -33.33 7.32 -5.74
N PRO A 215 -33.24 6.66 -4.57
CA PRO A 215 -33.46 5.23 -4.46
C PRO A 215 -34.94 4.92 -4.61
N ASP A 216 -35.31 4.26 -5.71
CA ASP A 216 -36.67 3.78 -5.93
C ASP A 216 -36.81 2.34 -5.42
N GLN A 217 -37.85 2.09 -4.62
CA GLN A 217 -38.16 0.77 -4.07
C GLN A 217 -38.59 -0.23 -5.16
N ASN A 218 -39.03 0.26 -6.32
CA ASN A 218 -39.40 -0.57 -7.46
C ASN A 218 -38.22 -0.88 -8.39
N SER A 219 -37.07 -0.24 -8.20
CA SER A 219 -35.90 -0.45 -9.06
C SER A 219 -35.23 -1.80 -8.76
N PRO A 220 -35.00 -2.66 -9.78
CA PRO A 220 -34.40 -3.98 -9.57
C PRO A 220 -32.88 -3.90 -9.33
N THR A 221 -32.24 -2.84 -9.82
CA THR A 221 -30.78 -2.62 -9.80
C THR A 221 -30.45 -1.20 -9.34
N LEU A 222 -29.24 -1.02 -8.78
CA LEU A 222 -28.73 0.28 -8.37
C LEU A 222 -27.86 0.89 -9.48
N PRO A 223 -27.90 2.22 -9.68
CA PRO A 223 -26.98 2.90 -10.58
C PRO A 223 -25.56 2.90 -9.99
N PRO A 224 -24.52 2.86 -10.84
CA PRO A 224 -23.13 2.83 -10.39
C PRO A 224 -22.71 4.16 -9.74
N ARG A 225 -22.10 4.07 -8.56
CA ARG A 225 -21.53 5.21 -7.83
C ARG A 225 -20.23 5.69 -8.50
N ALA A 226 -20.01 7.01 -8.52
CA ALA A 226 -18.67 7.55 -8.69
C ALA A 226 -17.86 7.31 -7.40
N ALA A 227 -16.57 7.00 -7.48
CA ALA A 227 -15.69 6.82 -6.33
C ALA A 227 -15.71 8.08 -5.45
N HIS A 228 -15.49 9.25 -6.05
CA HIS A 228 -15.56 10.53 -5.37
C HIS A 228 -16.96 11.15 -5.53
N PRO A 229 -17.66 11.50 -4.43
CA PRO A 229 -18.93 12.21 -4.53
C PRO A 229 -18.72 13.59 -5.15
N GLN A 230 -19.58 13.94 -6.09
CA GLN A 230 -19.61 15.27 -6.74
C GLN A 230 -20.53 16.18 -5.93
N VAL A 231 -19.92 17.05 -5.14
CA VAL A 231 -20.60 18.01 -4.29
C VAL A 231 -20.55 19.37 -4.96
N LYS A 232 -21.72 19.94 -5.24
CA LYS A 232 -21.81 21.29 -5.78
C LYS A 232 -21.94 22.30 -4.67
N PHE A 233 -21.27 23.45 -4.77
CA PHE A 233 -21.39 24.53 -3.79
C PHE A 233 -21.86 25.83 -4.47
N SER A 234 -22.77 26.53 -3.79
CA SER A 234 -23.30 27.81 -4.25
C SER A 234 -22.56 28.96 -3.59
N CYS A 235 -22.14 29.95 -4.37
CA CYS A 235 -21.45 31.14 -3.88
C CYS A 235 -22.40 32.22 -3.31
N VAL A 236 -23.63 31.85 -3.00
CA VAL A 236 -24.63 32.73 -2.36
C VAL A 236 -24.40 32.71 -0.85
N ASP A 237 -24.06 33.87 -0.30
CA ASP A 237 -23.83 34.05 1.13
C ASP A 237 -25.12 33.74 1.91
N SER A 238 -25.03 32.78 2.83
CA SER A 238 -26.13 32.33 3.69
C SER A 238 -25.71 32.37 5.16
N GLU A 239 -26.67 32.50 6.07
CA GLU A 239 -26.41 32.45 7.50
C GLU A 239 -26.27 31.00 7.99
N PRO A 240 -25.22 30.68 8.79
CA PRO A 240 -25.02 29.33 9.30
C PRO A 240 -26.08 29.01 10.37
N MET A 241 -26.99 28.09 10.06
CA MET A 241 -28.01 27.61 11.00
C MET A 241 -27.44 26.50 11.88
N VAL A 242 -27.49 26.68 13.20
CA VAL A 242 -27.07 25.69 14.20
C VAL A 242 -28.10 25.71 15.34
N VAL A 243 -28.61 24.52 15.69
CA VAL A 243 -29.52 24.32 16.82
C VAL A 243 -28.82 23.43 17.84
N ASP A 244 -28.65 23.90 19.08
CA ASP A 244 -27.75 23.29 20.08
C ASP A 244 -28.00 21.80 20.37
N LYS A 245 -29.25 21.34 20.26
CA LYS A 245 -29.60 19.94 20.54
C LYS A 245 -29.46 19.02 19.32
N VAL A 246 -29.39 19.57 18.12
CA VAL A 246 -29.32 18.78 16.88
C VAL A 246 -27.86 18.40 16.62
N PRO A 247 -27.52 17.10 16.54
CA PRO A 247 -26.16 16.72 16.21
C PRO A 247 -25.82 17.14 14.78
N PHE A 248 -24.59 17.56 14.56
CA PHE A 248 -24.03 17.86 13.23
C PHE A 248 -22.61 17.32 13.14
N ASP A 249 -22.14 17.07 11.92
CA ASP A 249 -20.78 16.61 11.68
C ASP A 249 -19.94 17.75 11.13
N LYS A 250 -18.72 17.90 11.67
CA LYS A 250 -17.76 18.92 11.25
C LYS A 250 -16.50 18.24 10.74
N TYR A 251 -16.22 18.43 9.46
CA TYR A 251 -15.02 17.91 8.80
C TYR A 251 -14.13 19.05 8.32
N GLU A 252 -12.85 19.00 8.65
CA GLU A 252 -11.87 19.98 8.20
C GLU A 252 -11.43 19.64 6.76
N LEU A 253 -11.35 20.64 5.89
CA LEU A 253 -10.96 20.46 4.49
C LEU A 253 -9.45 20.66 4.31
N GLU A 254 -8.83 19.78 3.52
CA GLU A 254 -7.44 19.92 3.10
C GLU A 254 -7.19 21.28 2.39
N PRO A 255 -6.09 21.98 2.72
CA PRO A 255 -5.73 23.23 2.05
C PRO A 255 -5.73 23.11 0.52
N SER A 256 -6.48 24.00 -0.12
CA SER A 256 -6.74 24.03 -1.56
C SER A 256 -7.04 25.43 -2.07
N PRO A 257 -7.02 25.66 -3.39
CA PRO A 257 -7.41 26.94 -3.97
C PRO A 257 -8.80 27.41 -3.52
N LEU A 258 -9.75 26.48 -3.36
CA LEU A 258 -11.08 26.78 -2.80
C LEU A 258 -11.01 27.28 -1.36
N THR A 259 -10.24 26.61 -0.50
CA THR A 259 -10.10 27.07 0.89
C THR A 259 -9.41 28.42 0.98
N GLN A 260 -8.40 28.67 0.14
CA GLN A 260 -7.70 29.95 0.09
C GLN A 260 -8.66 31.08 -0.29
N TYR A 261 -9.47 30.86 -1.33
CA TYR A 261 -10.47 31.82 -1.77
C TYR A 261 -11.52 32.15 -0.69
N ILE A 262 -12.02 31.13 0.03
CA ILE A 262 -12.96 31.34 1.14
C ILE A 262 -12.31 32.12 2.30
N LEU A 263 -11.05 31.81 2.63
CA LEU A 263 -10.32 32.46 3.73
C LEU A 263 -9.96 33.92 3.40
N GLU A 264 -9.64 34.23 2.13
CA GLU A 264 -9.31 35.58 1.67
C GLU A 264 -10.45 36.59 1.84
N ARG A 265 -11.71 36.11 1.80
CA ARG A 265 -12.90 36.94 2.01
C ARG A 265 -13.09 37.40 3.46
N LYS A 266 -12.41 36.77 4.42
CA LYS A 266 -12.45 37.11 5.85
C LYS A 266 -13.88 37.25 6.43
N SER A 267 -14.83 36.46 5.93
CA SER A 267 -16.24 36.49 6.33
C SER A 267 -16.62 35.21 7.12
N PRO A 268 -16.21 35.06 8.39
CA PRO A 268 -16.44 33.83 9.17
C PRO A 268 -17.92 33.62 9.55
N HIS A 269 -18.77 34.64 9.40
CA HIS A 269 -20.20 34.57 9.67
C HIS A 269 -21.03 34.19 8.44
N SER A 270 -20.44 34.14 7.24
CA SER A 270 -21.10 33.66 6.03
C SER A 270 -20.76 32.19 5.78
N CYS A 271 -21.71 31.45 5.20
CA CYS A 271 -21.48 30.10 4.71
C CYS A 271 -22.02 29.91 3.30
N TRP A 272 -21.44 28.94 2.59
CA TRP A 272 -21.84 28.54 1.23
C TRP A 272 -22.49 27.17 1.27
N GLN A 273 -23.74 27.08 0.83
CA GLN A 273 -24.49 25.85 0.86
C GLN A 273 -23.94 24.82 -0.13
N VAL A 274 -23.97 23.55 0.27
CA VAL A 274 -23.55 22.42 -0.57
C VAL A 274 -24.72 21.49 -0.92
N PHE A 275 -24.67 20.96 -2.13
CA PHE A 275 -25.72 20.18 -2.79
C PHE A 275 -25.11 18.95 -3.47
N VAL A 276 -25.92 17.93 -3.70
CA VAL A 276 -25.57 16.77 -4.54
C VAL A 276 -26.60 16.70 -5.65
N CYS A 277 -26.16 16.70 -6.90
CA CYS A 277 -27.07 16.60 -8.04
C CYS A 277 -27.88 15.30 -8.00
N ASN A 278 -29.14 15.38 -8.42
CA ASN A 278 -30.08 14.24 -8.49
C ASN A 278 -30.36 13.55 -7.15
N SER A 279 -30.06 14.20 -6.01
CA SER A 279 -30.36 13.64 -4.69
C SER A 279 -31.84 13.80 -4.29
N ALA A 280 -32.58 14.70 -4.95
CA ALA A 280 -33.98 14.96 -4.69
C ALA A 280 -34.88 14.19 -5.67
N LYS A 281 -36.10 13.85 -5.23
CA LYS A 281 -37.13 13.25 -6.10
C LYS A 281 -37.56 14.20 -7.24
N TYR A 282 -37.51 15.51 -6.96
CA TYR A 282 -37.87 16.57 -7.90
C TYR A 282 -36.75 17.61 -7.94
N GLY A 283 -36.34 18.01 -9.14
CA GLY A 283 -35.27 19.00 -9.37
C GLY A 283 -33.87 18.40 -9.55
N GLU A 284 -33.08 18.98 -10.45
CA GLU A 284 -31.78 18.44 -10.87
C GLU A 284 -30.64 18.73 -9.88
N LEU A 285 -30.68 19.88 -9.19
CA LEU A 285 -29.58 20.31 -8.30
C LEU A 285 -29.59 19.59 -6.95
N GLY A 286 -30.74 19.07 -6.52
CA GLY A 286 -30.94 18.52 -5.18
C GLY A 286 -31.28 19.59 -4.13
N GLN A 287 -31.27 19.18 -2.85
CA GLN A 287 -31.50 20.07 -1.70
C GLN A 287 -30.22 20.21 -0.86
N PRO A 288 -30.06 21.32 -0.11
CA PRO A 288 -28.83 21.56 0.65
C PRO A 288 -28.72 20.57 1.82
N PHE A 289 -27.59 19.88 1.92
CA PHE A 289 -27.31 18.90 3.00
C PHE A 289 -26.23 19.39 3.97
N GLY A 290 -25.68 20.57 3.73
CA GLY A 290 -24.62 21.14 4.54
C GLY A 290 -24.14 22.48 4.00
N TYR A 291 -23.04 22.97 4.55
CA TYR A 291 -22.40 24.18 4.07
C TYR A 291 -20.89 24.19 4.35
N LEU A 292 -20.16 24.95 3.54
CA LEU A 292 -18.75 25.30 3.76
C LEU A 292 -18.67 26.60 4.56
N LYS A 293 -17.89 26.58 5.63
CA LYS A 293 -17.70 27.75 6.49
C LYS A 293 -16.24 27.85 6.95
N ALA A 294 -15.69 29.06 6.89
CA ALA A 294 -14.38 29.35 7.45
C ALA A 294 -14.40 29.20 8.99
N SER A 295 -13.31 28.67 9.55
CA SER A 295 -13.08 28.71 10.99
C SER A 295 -13.08 30.16 11.49
N THR A 296 -13.55 30.41 12.71
CA THR A 296 -13.47 31.74 13.34
C THR A 296 -12.03 32.23 13.47
N ALA A 297 -11.06 31.32 13.57
CA ALA A 297 -9.63 31.64 13.56
C ALA A 297 -9.04 31.85 12.15
N LEU A 298 -9.86 31.70 11.09
CA LEU A 298 -9.46 31.82 9.67
C LEU A 298 -8.24 30.95 9.28
N ASN A 299 -8.06 29.82 9.96
CA ASN A 299 -6.96 28.88 9.71
C ASN A 299 -7.32 27.77 8.73
N CYS A 300 -8.59 27.34 8.74
CA CYS A 300 -9.09 26.26 7.89
C CYS A 300 -10.55 26.50 7.50
N VAL A 301 -11.00 25.80 6.46
CA VAL A 301 -12.40 25.73 6.05
C VAL A 301 -12.96 24.40 6.49
N ASN A 302 -14.16 24.42 7.04
CA ASN A 302 -14.85 23.22 7.49
C ASN A 302 -16.10 22.98 6.64
N LEU A 303 -16.33 21.72 6.32
CA LEU A 303 -17.58 21.21 5.81
C LEU A 303 -18.45 20.81 7.00
N PHE A 304 -19.57 21.49 7.18
CA PHE A 304 -20.61 21.13 8.13
C PHE A 304 -21.65 20.29 7.41
N VAL A 305 -21.76 19.02 7.80
CA VAL A 305 -22.79 18.10 7.28
C VAL A 305 -23.97 18.11 8.23
N MET A 306 -25.13 18.42 7.66
CA MET A 306 -26.39 18.67 8.35
C MET A 306 -27.45 17.67 7.85
N PRO A 307 -28.64 17.61 8.47
CA PRO A 307 -29.76 16.88 7.89
C PRO A 307 -30.06 17.34 6.45
N TYR A 308 -30.57 16.44 5.62
CA TYR A 308 -30.96 16.78 4.25
C TYR A 308 -32.05 17.87 4.24
N ASN A 309 -31.88 18.93 3.46
CA ASN A 309 -32.76 20.10 3.49
C ASN A 309 -32.86 20.75 4.89
N TYR A 310 -31.70 20.99 5.50
CA TYR A 310 -31.60 21.58 6.84
C TYR A 310 -32.33 22.93 7.04
N PRO A 311 -32.45 23.84 6.04
CA PRO A 311 -33.14 25.11 6.24
C PRO A 311 -34.61 24.97 6.61
N VAL A 312 -35.26 23.86 6.24
CA VAL A 312 -36.66 23.58 6.57
C VAL A 312 -36.77 22.84 7.90
N VAL A 313 -35.92 21.83 8.13
CA VAL A 313 -36.06 20.96 9.31
C VAL A 313 -35.51 21.59 10.59
N LEU A 314 -34.46 22.42 10.52
CA LEU A 314 -33.87 23.02 11.73
C LEU A 314 -34.84 23.99 12.43
N PRO A 315 -35.53 24.92 11.74
CA PRO A 315 -36.56 25.75 12.37
C PRO A 315 -37.71 24.91 12.94
N LEU A 316 -38.16 23.88 12.22
CA LEU A 316 -39.21 22.98 12.73
C LEU A 316 -38.76 22.28 14.02
N LEU A 317 -37.51 21.81 14.09
CA LEU A 317 -36.98 21.18 15.30
C LEU A 317 -36.80 22.19 16.44
N ASP A 318 -36.36 23.41 16.12
CA ASP A 318 -36.21 24.46 17.12
C ASP A 318 -37.57 24.86 17.73
N ASP A 319 -38.59 25.09 16.90
CA ASP A 319 -39.98 25.35 17.36
C ASP A 319 -40.51 24.23 18.26
N LEU A 320 -40.19 22.97 17.92
CA LEU A 320 -40.60 21.83 18.74
C LEU A 320 -39.93 21.84 20.13
N ILE A 321 -38.66 22.24 20.18
CA ILE A 321 -37.85 22.28 21.41
C ILE A 321 -38.23 23.48 22.28
N THR A 322 -38.29 24.67 21.70
CA THR A 322 -38.46 25.94 22.41
C THR A 322 -39.91 26.22 22.75
N VAL A 323 -40.82 26.12 21.77
CA VAL A 323 -42.23 26.48 21.93
C VAL A 323 -43.04 25.31 22.50
N HIS A 324 -42.85 24.12 21.96
CA HIS A 324 -43.74 23.00 22.22
C HIS A 324 -43.25 21.97 23.25
N LYS A 325 -42.04 22.13 23.80
CA LYS A 325 -41.44 21.22 24.80
C LYS A 325 -41.61 19.73 24.42
N PHE A 326 -41.29 19.39 23.16
CA PHE A 326 -41.41 18.04 22.60
C PHE A 326 -42.85 17.48 22.45
N LYS A 327 -43.88 18.33 22.52
CA LYS A 327 -45.27 17.94 22.23
C LYS A 327 -45.73 18.50 20.87
N PRO A 328 -45.62 17.73 19.78
CA PRO A 328 -45.85 18.25 18.43
C PRO A 328 -47.34 18.56 18.17
N PRO A 329 -47.71 19.82 17.87
CA PRO A 329 -49.08 20.18 17.49
C PRO A 329 -49.44 19.65 16.09
N ALA A 330 -50.74 19.57 15.77
CA ALA A 330 -51.23 19.00 14.49
C ALA A 330 -50.64 19.71 13.25
N LYS A 331 -50.54 21.05 13.27
CA LYS A 331 -49.94 21.84 12.18
C LYS A 331 -48.44 21.54 11.97
N TRP A 332 -47.71 21.34 13.06
CA TRP A 332 -46.30 20.97 13.02
C TRP A 332 -46.13 19.56 12.46
N ARG A 333 -46.96 18.60 12.92
CA ARG A 333 -46.93 17.21 12.40
C ARG A 333 -47.16 17.18 10.90
N GLN A 334 -48.14 17.92 10.39
CA GLN A 334 -48.40 18.01 8.96
C GLN A 334 -47.20 18.58 8.18
N SER A 335 -46.55 19.61 8.72
CA SER A 335 -45.35 20.22 8.11
C SER A 335 -44.17 19.25 8.10
N PHE A 336 -43.97 18.52 9.21
CA PHE A 336 -42.93 17.50 9.34
C PHE A 336 -43.18 16.30 8.43
N GLU A 337 -44.42 15.81 8.31
CA GLU A 337 -44.81 14.75 7.38
C GLU A 337 -44.59 15.16 5.92
N ASN A 338 -44.85 16.42 5.57
CA ASN A 338 -44.56 16.94 4.24
C ASN A 338 -43.05 16.98 3.98
N TYR A 339 -42.25 17.38 4.96
CA TYR A 339 -40.79 17.33 4.87
C TYR A 339 -40.30 15.88 4.67
N LEU A 340 -40.80 14.90 5.43
CA LEU A 340 -40.40 13.49 5.28
C LEU A 340 -40.65 12.93 3.87
N LYS A 341 -41.65 13.44 3.13
CA LYS A 341 -41.89 13.06 1.72
C LYS A 341 -40.82 13.57 0.75
N THR A 342 -40.10 14.63 1.12
CA THR A 342 -39.04 15.24 0.28
C THR A 342 -37.66 14.66 0.53
N VAL A 343 -37.46 14.01 1.68
CA VAL A 343 -36.17 13.47 2.14
C VAL A 343 -35.97 12.06 1.59
N PRO A 344 -34.75 11.70 1.15
CA PRO A 344 -34.48 10.32 0.73
C PRO A 344 -34.77 9.32 1.85
N PRO A 345 -35.46 8.21 1.54
CA PRO A 345 -35.83 7.15 2.50
C PRO A 345 -34.77 6.75 3.52
N TYR A 346 -33.51 6.57 3.10
CA TYR A 346 -32.42 6.12 3.95
C TYR A 346 -31.99 7.15 5.02
N TYR A 347 -32.33 8.43 4.87
CA TYR A 347 -32.05 9.44 5.90
C TYR A 347 -32.94 9.28 7.14
N ILE A 348 -34.06 8.57 7.04
CA ILE A 348 -35.00 8.38 8.16
C ILE A 348 -34.31 7.68 9.33
N THR A 349 -33.42 6.72 9.07
CA THR A 349 -32.68 6.00 10.12
C THR A 349 -31.69 6.94 10.85
N ALA A 350 -30.98 7.79 10.11
CA ALA A 350 -30.09 8.79 10.70
C ALA A 350 -30.89 9.84 11.51
N LEU A 351 -32.01 10.30 10.96
CA LEU A 351 -32.92 11.23 11.63
C LEU A 351 -33.50 10.64 12.92
N ARG A 352 -33.91 9.37 12.92
CA ARG A 352 -34.40 8.67 14.11
C ARG A 352 -33.34 8.61 15.21
N LYS A 353 -32.08 8.36 14.85
CA LYS A 353 -30.95 8.40 15.80
C LYS A 353 -30.75 9.78 16.40
N ALA A 354 -30.81 10.84 15.58
CA ALA A 354 -30.72 12.22 16.04
C ALA A 354 -31.89 12.61 16.96
N LEU A 355 -33.13 12.27 16.59
CA LEU A 355 -34.34 12.53 17.41
C LEU A 355 -34.27 11.82 18.77
N ARG A 356 -33.73 10.59 18.81
CA ARG A 356 -33.50 9.85 20.07
C ARG A 356 -32.49 10.57 20.96
N MET A 357 -31.39 11.09 20.38
CA MET A 357 -30.40 11.88 21.12
C MET A 357 -30.98 13.20 21.65
N MET A 358 -31.95 13.78 20.95
CA MET A 358 -32.68 14.97 21.38
C MET A 358 -33.74 14.72 22.46
N GLY A 359 -34.03 13.45 22.79
CA GLY A 359 -35.05 13.09 23.80
C GLY A 359 -36.47 12.95 23.26
N ALA A 360 -36.65 12.82 21.94
CA ALA A 360 -37.96 12.66 21.29
C ALA A 360 -38.05 11.41 20.40
N PRO A 361 -37.93 10.20 20.98
CA PRO A 361 -37.90 8.94 20.21
C PRO A 361 -39.23 8.61 19.50
N ASN A 362 -40.37 9.08 20.02
CA ASN A 362 -41.71 8.66 19.57
C ASN A 362 -42.28 9.49 18.41
N LEU A 363 -41.47 10.36 17.78
CA LEU A 363 -41.93 11.23 16.68
C LEU A 363 -42.06 10.50 15.34
N LEU A 364 -41.33 9.40 15.16
CA LEU A 364 -41.36 8.58 13.95
C LEU A 364 -41.94 7.22 14.30
N ALA A 365 -42.84 6.69 13.45
CA ALA A 365 -43.34 5.35 13.62
C ALA A 365 -42.23 4.31 13.37
N ASP A 366 -42.21 3.23 14.17
CA ASP A 366 -41.20 2.17 14.08
C ASP A 366 -41.20 1.44 12.72
N ASN A 367 -42.34 1.44 12.03
CA ASN A 367 -42.54 0.75 10.75
C ASN A 367 -42.09 1.54 9.50
N MET A 368 -41.64 2.79 9.63
CA MET A 368 -41.21 3.63 8.49
C MET A 368 -39.77 3.32 8.04
N GLU A 369 -39.44 2.06 7.80
CA GLU A 369 -38.19 1.69 7.14
C GLU A 369 -38.42 1.55 5.64
N TYR A 370 -38.40 2.69 4.94
CA TYR A 370 -38.33 2.70 3.48
C TYR A 370 -36.91 2.25 3.08
N GLY A 371 -36.75 0.94 2.94
CA GLY A 371 -35.51 0.29 2.52
C GLY A 371 -35.39 0.21 1.01
N LEU A 372 -34.21 -0.25 0.57
CA LEU A 372 -33.97 -0.66 -0.81
C LEU A 372 -34.93 -1.78 -1.23
N SER A 373 -35.08 -1.97 -2.55
CA SER A 373 -35.86 -3.08 -3.09
C SER A 373 -35.33 -4.43 -2.59
N TYR A 374 -36.22 -5.41 -2.44
CA TYR A 374 -35.84 -6.73 -1.93
C TYR A 374 -34.78 -7.41 -2.82
N SER A 375 -34.87 -7.23 -4.14
CA SER A 375 -33.88 -7.74 -5.10
C SER A 375 -32.49 -7.17 -4.84
N VAL A 376 -32.39 -5.85 -4.62
CA VAL A 376 -31.13 -5.18 -4.31
C VAL A 376 -30.55 -5.64 -2.98
N VAL A 377 -31.37 -5.73 -1.93
CA VAL A 377 -30.92 -6.22 -0.61
C VAL A 377 -30.40 -7.65 -0.70
N SER A 378 -31.13 -8.52 -1.41
CA SER A 378 -30.71 -9.92 -1.65
C SER A 378 -29.41 -9.99 -2.45
N TYR A 379 -29.27 -9.14 -3.47
CA TYR A 379 -28.05 -9.04 -4.28
C TYR A 379 -26.84 -8.62 -3.44
N LEU A 380 -26.95 -7.55 -2.64
CA LEU A 380 -25.86 -7.06 -1.79
C LEU A 380 -25.44 -8.11 -0.73
N LYS A 381 -26.40 -8.88 -0.18
CA LYS A 381 -26.09 -9.99 0.73
C LYS A 381 -25.31 -11.12 0.04
N LYS A 382 -25.75 -11.54 -1.15
CA LYS A 382 -25.04 -12.55 -1.96
C LYS A 382 -23.65 -12.06 -2.33
N LEU A 383 -23.51 -10.79 -2.70
CA LEU A 383 -22.25 -10.17 -3.04
C LEU A 383 -21.26 -10.22 -1.87
N SER A 384 -21.69 -9.84 -0.65
CA SER A 384 -20.83 -9.91 0.54
C SER A 384 -20.38 -11.34 0.85
N GLN A 385 -21.27 -12.33 0.71
CA GLN A 385 -20.92 -13.74 0.89
C GLN A 385 -19.90 -14.21 -0.17
N GLN A 386 -20.09 -13.82 -1.43
CA GLN A 386 -19.16 -14.16 -2.52
C GLN A 386 -17.78 -13.52 -2.29
N ALA A 387 -17.75 -12.26 -1.85
CA ALA A 387 -16.52 -11.54 -1.51
C ALA A 387 -15.76 -12.26 -0.38
N LYS A 388 -16.46 -12.77 0.63
CA LYS A 388 -15.83 -13.54 1.71
C LYS A 388 -15.13 -14.81 1.20
N ILE A 389 -15.80 -15.57 0.31
CA ILE A 389 -15.23 -16.79 -0.28
C ILE A 389 -13.98 -16.46 -1.12
N GLU A 390 -14.03 -15.40 -1.92
CA GLU A 390 -12.88 -15.00 -2.74
C GLU A 390 -11.74 -14.43 -1.87
N ALA A 391 -12.05 -13.71 -0.78
CA ALA A 391 -11.05 -13.26 0.19
C ALA A 391 -10.31 -14.44 0.83
N ASP A 392 -11.03 -15.46 1.28
CA ASP A 392 -10.45 -16.69 1.83
C ASP A 392 -9.58 -17.41 0.78
N ARG A 393 -10.02 -17.44 -0.48
CA ARG A 393 -9.24 -18.02 -1.60
C ARG A 393 -7.94 -17.25 -1.84
N VAL A 394 -7.98 -15.92 -1.87
CA VAL A 394 -6.79 -15.07 -2.06
C VAL A 394 -5.84 -15.26 -0.88
N CYS A 395 -6.32 -15.21 0.36
CA CYS A 395 -5.52 -15.49 1.55
C CYS A 395 -4.85 -16.87 1.50
N ALA A 396 -5.55 -17.90 1.03
CA ALA A 396 -4.99 -19.24 0.85
C ALA A 396 -3.95 -19.35 -0.29
N SER A 397 -3.88 -18.36 -1.17
CA SER A 397 -2.87 -18.30 -2.25
C SER A 397 -1.59 -17.57 -1.82
N VAL A 398 -1.66 -16.69 -0.81
CA VAL A 398 -0.52 -15.95 -0.29
C VAL A 398 0.51 -16.94 0.29
N GLY A 399 1.75 -16.87 -0.19
CA GLY A 399 2.84 -17.74 0.25
C GLY A 399 2.94 -19.10 -0.47
N LYS A 400 2.02 -19.42 -1.40
CA LYS A 400 2.25 -20.53 -2.33
C LYS A 400 3.36 -20.10 -3.29
N LYS A 401 4.54 -20.72 -3.15
CA LYS A 401 5.60 -20.59 -4.14
C LYS A 401 5.01 -21.01 -5.49
N VAL A 402 5.11 -20.12 -6.49
CA VAL A 402 4.83 -20.47 -7.88
C VAL A 402 5.64 -21.73 -8.16
N ALA A 403 4.96 -22.82 -8.51
CA ALA A 403 5.64 -24.04 -8.93
C ALA A 403 6.61 -23.63 -10.03
N LEU A 404 7.89 -23.95 -9.87
CA LEU A 404 8.89 -23.71 -10.92
C LEU A 404 8.29 -24.23 -12.21
N GLU A 405 8.13 -23.33 -13.19
CA GLU A 405 7.58 -23.69 -14.49
C GLU A 405 8.26 -24.95 -15.00
N GLY A 406 7.47 -25.86 -15.58
CA GLY A 406 7.99 -27.05 -16.24
C GLY A 406 9.16 -26.68 -17.13
N GLY A 407 10.18 -27.54 -17.15
CA GLY A 407 11.48 -27.26 -17.76
C GLY A 407 11.39 -26.63 -19.15
N ILE A 408 12.47 -25.95 -19.55
CA ILE A 408 12.57 -25.24 -20.83
C ILE A 408 12.16 -26.20 -21.96
N LYS A 409 10.98 -25.96 -22.55
CA LYS A 409 10.48 -26.75 -23.66
C LYS A 409 11.36 -26.48 -24.87
N LEU A 410 12.11 -27.49 -25.30
CA LEU A 410 12.93 -27.37 -26.50
C LEU A 410 12.02 -27.38 -27.73
N ARG A 411 11.98 -26.27 -28.47
CA ARG A 411 11.38 -26.24 -29.79
C ARG A 411 12.41 -26.76 -30.78
N CYS A 412 12.36 -28.06 -31.09
CA CYS A 412 13.22 -28.67 -32.09
C CYS A 412 12.87 -28.09 -33.47
N ARG A 413 13.61 -27.08 -33.94
CA ARG A 413 13.46 -26.47 -35.26
C ARG A 413 14.53 -26.99 -36.22
N SER A 414 14.62 -28.30 -36.41
CA SER A 414 15.38 -28.89 -37.53
C SER A 414 15.35 -30.41 -37.51
N SER A 415 14.85 -31.00 -38.59
CA SER A 415 15.16 -32.36 -39.06
C SER A 415 16.56 -32.46 -39.68
N ALA A 416 17.44 -31.49 -39.43
CA ALA A 416 18.70 -31.31 -40.12
C ALA A 416 19.89 -31.40 -39.15
N LEU A 417 20.67 -32.47 -39.33
CA LEU A 417 22.10 -32.58 -39.01
C LEU A 417 22.49 -32.76 -37.54
N SER A 418 22.03 -33.84 -36.91
CA SER A 418 22.81 -34.46 -35.83
C SER A 418 24.10 -35.06 -36.43
N LEU A 419 25.27 -34.76 -35.87
CA LEU A 419 26.56 -35.36 -36.27
C LEU A 419 26.54 -36.90 -36.24
N ALA A 420 25.62 -37.49 -35.45
CA ALA A 420 25.39 -38.93 -35.39
C ALA A 420 24.84 -39.53 -36.70
N HIS A 421 24.30 -38.71 -37.60
CA HIS A 421 23.81 -39.14 -38.93
C HIS A 421 24.86 -38.98 -40.04
N ARG A 422 26.06 -38.46 -39.75
CA ARG A 422 27.14 -38.44 -40.74
C ARG A 422 27.72 -39.86 -40.88
N LYS A 423 27.63 -40.42 -42.09
CA LYS A 423 28.18 -41.75 -42.43
C LYS A 423 29.67 -41.87 -42.06
N ASP A 424 30.40 -40.77 -42.14
CA ASP A 424 31.83 -40.71 -41.80
C ASP A 424 32.08 -40.95 -40.30
N PHE A 425 31.16 -40.52 -39.44
CA PHE A 425 31.30 -40.68 -37.98
C PHE A 425 30.98 -42.11 -37.53
N THR A 426 29.96 -42.73 -38.12
CA THR A 426 29.63 -44.14 -37.87
C THR A 426 30.73 -45.07 -38.39
N GLN A 427 31.33 -44.78 -39.54
CA GLN A 427 32.50 -45.52 -40.04
C GLN A 427 33.75 -45.32 -39.16
N LEU A 428 34.01 -44.11 -38.67
CA LEU A 428 35.13 -43.84 -37.76
C LEU A 428 34.94 -44.58 -36.42
N LEU A 429 33.73 -44.60 -35.86
CA LEU A 429 33.43 -45.35 -34.64
C LEU A 429 33.58 -46.86 -34.85
N HIS A 430 33.14 -47.38 -35.99
CA HIS A 430 33.29 -48.79 -36.34
C HIS A 430 34.76 -49.20 -36.51
N SER A 431 35.62 -48.30 -37.00
CA SER A 431 37.06 -48.59 -37.12
C SER A 431 37.79 -48.56 -35.76
N ILE A 432 37.29 -47.78 -34.80
CA ILE A 432 37.88 -47.66 -33.46
C ILE A 432 37.43 -48.80 -32.52
N MET A 433 36.18 -49.25 -32.63
CA MET A 433 35.60 -50.20 -31.66
C MET A 433 35.66 -51.68 -32.07
N GLY A 434 35.99 -51.99 -33.33
CA GLY A 434 35.93 -53.37 -33.85
C GLY A 434 34.51 -53.93 -33.92
N ASP A 435 34.38 -55.21 -34.32
CA ASP A 435 33.11 -55.93 -34.53
C ASP A 435 32.42 -56.25 -33.17
N GLY A 436 31.91 -55.20 -32.52
CA GLY A 436 31.00 -55.28 -31.38
C GLY A 436 29.54 -55.25 -31.86
N PRO A 437 28.58 -55.72 -31.04
CA PRO A 437 27.17 -55.81 -31.44
C PRO A 437 26.66 -54.44 -31.88
N ALA A 438 25.94 -54.43 -33.01
CA ALA A 438 25.37 -53.23 -33.62
C ALA A 438 24.62 -52.40 -32.58
N LEU A 439 25.02 -51.13 -32.42
CA LEU A 439 24.28 -50.16 -31.64
C LEU A 439 22.84 -50.08 -32.19
N PRO A 440 21.82 -49.87 -31.34
CA PRO A 440 20.43 -49.77 -31.78
C PRO A 440 20.33 -48.72 -32.88
N MET A 441 19.99 -49.17 -34.09
CA MET A 441 19.65 -48.28 -35.20
C MET A 441 18.31 -47.64 -34.86
N GLU A 442 18.21 -46.33 -35.09
CA GLU A 442 17.06 -45.46 -34.79
C GLU A 442 17.01 -44.86 -33.38
N ALA A 443 17.78 -43.78 -33.19
CA ALA A 443 17.31 -42.70 -32.32
C ALA A 443 16.07 -42.09 -32.98
N ASN A 444 14.89 -42.63 -32.67
CA ASN A 444 13.61 -42.17 -33.20
C ASN A 444 13.41 -40.69 -32.84
N THR A 445 13.55 -39.79 -33.81
CA THR A 445 13.38 -38.35 -33.58
C THR A 445 11.96 -37.97 -33.12
N LYS A 446 10.99 -38.89 -33.20
CA LYS A 446 9.63 -38.71 -32.66
C LYS A 446 9.51 -39.01 -31.16
N GLU A 447 10.49 -39.65 -30.51
CA GLU A 447 10.47 -39.89 -29.05
C GLU A 447 10.73 -38.62 -28.21
N PHE A 448 11.22 -37.54 -28.83
CA PHE A 448 11.55 -36.28 -28.15
C PHE A 448 10.40 -35.26 -28.08
N ALA A 449 9.18 -35.64 -28.51
CA ALA A 449 8.02 -34.76 -28.40
C ALA A 449 7.65 -34.57 -26.92
N GLY A 450 8.05 -33.43 -26.34
CA GLY A 450 7.84 -33.11 -24.92
C GLY A 450 9.10 -33.10 -24.06
N PHE A 451 10.29 -33.28 -24.66
CA PHE A 451 11.56 -33.15 -23.94
C PHE A 451 11.72 -31.74 -23.35
N GLN A 452 11.86 -31.67 -22.03
CA GLN A 452 12.02 -30.44 -21.26
C GLN A 452 13.35 -30.48 -20.54
N LEU A 453 14.18 -29.46 -20.73
CA LEU A 453 15.37 -29.29 -19.91
C LEU A 453 14.97 -28.75 -18.55
N ALA A 454 15.22 -29.51 -17.49
CA ALA A 454 15.00 -29.04 -16.13
C ALA A 454 15.86 -27.78 -15.88
N ALA A 455 15.22 -26.69 -15.45
CA ALA A 455 15.94 -25.51 -15.00
C ALA A 455 16.63 -25.79 -13.65
N LEU A 456 17.75 -25.10 -13.41
CA LEU A 456 18.48 -25.24 -12.15
C LEU A 456 17.59 -24.82 -10.96
N ASN A 457 17.18 -25.78 -10.15
CA ASN A 457 16.41 -25.51 -8.95
C ASN A 457 17.36 -25.17 -7.79
N LYS A 458 17.54 -23.87 -7.54
CA LYS A 458 18.38 -23.36 -6.44
C LYS A 458 17.86 -23.71 -5.04
N ALA A 459 16.63 -24.21 -4.92
CA ALA A 459 16.03 -24.62 -3.64
C ALA A 459 16.28 -26.10 -3.31
N LEU A 460 16.70 -26.93 -4.27
CA LEU A 460 17.07 -28.32 -4.02
C LEU A 460 18.41 -28.37 -3.30
N LYS A 461 18.40 -28.93 -2.08
CA LYS A 461 19.62 -29.24 -1.34
C LYS A 461 20.05 -30.67 -1.68
N PRO A 462 21.23 -30.88 -2.28
CA PRO A 462 21.69 -32.22 -2.66
C PRO A 462 21.78 -33.13 -1.43
N GLN A 463 21.22 -34.34 -1.52
CA GLN A 463 21.16 -35.30 -0.41
C GLN A 463 22.22 -36.39 -0.59
N GLY A 464 23.50 -36.04 -0.46
CA GLY A 464 24.62 -36.94 -0.79
C GLY A 464 24.75 -38.22 0.03
N LEU A 465 23.97 -38.41 1.11
CA LEU A 465 23.92 -39.67 1.88
C LEU A 465 22.69 -40.53 1.54
N ARG A 466 21.69 -39.97 0.85
CA ARG A 466 20.43 -40.64 0.49
C ARG A 466 20.31 -40.90 -1.00
N ASN A 467 20.67 -39.91 -1.82
CA ASN A 467 20.58 -39.97 -3.27
C ASN A 467 21.99 -40.04 -3.89
N PRO A 468 22.38 -41.18 -4.49
CA PRO A 468 23.67 -41.31 -5.15
C PRO A 468 23.85 -40.36 -6.35
N TYR A 469 22.76 -39.96 -7.02
CA TYR A 469 22.80 -39.10 -8.20
C TYR A 469 23.17 -37.64 -7.87
N ASP A 470 23.06 -37.24 -6.60
CA ASP A 470 23.43 -35.89 -6.14
C ASP A 470 24.94 -35.77 -5.85
N ILE A 471 25.70 -36.87 -5.93
CA ILE A 471 27.12 -36.90 -5.57
C ILE A 471 27.96 -36.51 -6.81
N PRO A 472 28.70 -35.39 -6.77
CA PRO A 472 29.56 -35.00 -7.88
C PRO A 472 30.76 -35.94 -8.00
N ARG A 473 31.19 -36.19 -9.25
CA ARG A 473 32.32 -37.09 -9.56
C ARG A 473 33.60 -36.72 -8.82
N SER A 474 33.84 -35.42 -8.59
CA SER A 474 35.04 -34.93 -7.90
C SER A 474 35.17 -35.40 -6.44
N HIS A 475 34.05 -35.70 -5.77
CA HIS A 475 34.03 -36.06 -4.35
C HIS A 475 33.52 -37.49 -4.10
N LEU A 476 33.37 -38.31 -5.16
CA LEU A 476 32.72 -39.62 -5.08
C LEU A 476 33.39 -40.57 -4.07
N LEU A 477 34.71 -40.68 -4.10
CA LEU A 477 35.44 -41.62 -3.22
C LEU A 477 35.42 -41.19 -1.75
N ASP A 478 35.52 -39.89 -1.48
CA ASP A 478 35.43 -39.36 -0.11
C ASP A 478 34.00 -39.52 0.44
N GLN A 479 32.99 -39.19 -0.38
CA GLN A 479 31.58 -39.34 -0.01
C GLN A 479 31.22 -40.81 0.19
N LEU A 480 31.73 -41.75 -0.62
CA LEU A 480 31.54 -43.18 -0.44
C LEU A 480 32.14 -43.67 0.89
N SER A 481 33.31 -43.14 1.26
CA SER A 481 33.95 -43.46 2.54
C SER A 481 33.14 -42.92 3.72
N ARG A 482 32.52 -41.74 3.59
CA ARG A 482 31.58 -41.17 4.58
C ARG A 482 30.29 -41.99 4.68
N MET A 483 29.70 -42.37 3.54
CA MET A 483 28.51 -43.23 3.49
C MET A 483 28.76 -44.59 4.13
N ARG A 484 29.89 -45.23 3.82
CA ARG A 484 30.29 -46.52 4.43
C ARG A 484 30.46 -46.40 5.93
N ARG A 485 31.11 -45.34 6.43
CA ARG A 485 31.22 -45.07 7.88
C ARG A 485 29.85 -44.84 8.52
N ASN A 486 28.97 -44.07 7.88
CA ASN A 486 27.61 -43.82 8.37
C ASN A 486 26.78 -45.10 8.45
N LEU A 487 26.91 -46.00 7.46
CA LEU A 487 26.20 -47.29 7.44
C LEU A 487 26.73 -48.26 8.49
N LEU A 488 28.05 -48.36 8.64
CA LEU A 488 28.68 -49.32 9.57
C LEU A 488 28.63 -48.86 11.04
N HIS A 489 28.48 -47.55 11.29
CA HIS A 489 28.33 -46.98 12.64
C HIS A 489 26.83 -46.83 13.05
N ALA A 490 25.90 -47.31 12.22
CA ALA A 490 24.45 -47.19 12.43
C ALA A 490 23.90 -48.08 13.56
N SER A 491 24.72 -48.95 14.15
CA SER A 491 24.31 -49.89 15.21
C SER A 491 23.85 -49.21 16.51
N ILE A 492 24.15 -47.92 16.70
CA ILE A 492 23.87 -47.17 17.94
C ILE A 492 22.94 -45.96 17.72
N CYS A 493 22.76 -45.47 16.48
CA CYS A 493 21.88 -44.33 16.19
C CYS A 493 21.33 -44.36 14.74
N ILE A 494 20.08 -43.91 14.60
CA ILE A 494 19.32 -43.74 13.35
C ILE A 494 20.20 -43.14 12.24
N LEU A 495 20.13 -43.73 11.03
CA LEU A 495 20.86 -43.28 9.83
C LEU A 495 20.69 -41.77 9.62
N LYS A 496 21.81 -41.03 9.66
CA LYS A 496 21.79 -39.59 9.40
C LYS A 496 21.62 -39.35 7.89
N GLY A 497 20.52 -38.68 7.53
CA GLY A 497 20.20 -38.37 6.13
C GLY A 497 20.96 -37.18 5.54
N GLN A 498 21.67 -36.41 6.36
CA GLN A 498 22.45 -35.23 5.96
C GLN A 498 23.86 -35.29 6.53
N ASP A 499 24.84 -34.82 5.76
CA ASP A 499 26.22 -34.70 6.21
C ASP A 499 26.35 -33.58 7.25
N GLN A 500 27.13 -33.80 8.31
CA GLN A 500 27.26 -32.86 9.42
C GLN A 500 27.98 -31.57 8.98
N ASP A 501 28.91 -31.69 8.02
CA ASP A 501 29.59 -30.54 7.40
C ASP A 501 28.63 -29.66 6.58
N GLN A 502 27.58 -30.26 6.01
CA GLN A 502 26.55 -29.51 5.28
C GLN A 502 25.64 -28.70 6.21
N LEU A 503 25.44 -29.16 7.45
CA LEU A 503 24.72 -28.39 8.48
C LEU A 503 25.52 -27.15 8.91
N HIS A 504 26.85 -27.23 8.92
CA HIS A 504 27.73 -26.13 9.35
C HIS A 504 28.11 -25.15 8.24
N SER A 505 27.76 -25.44 6.98
CA SER A 505 28.04 -24.59 5.81
C SER A 505 26.82 -23.79 5.33
N VAL A 506 25.75 -23.75 6.14
CA VAL A 506 24.55 -22.98 5.84
C VAL A 506 24.86 -21.48 6.00
N PRO A 507 24.57 -20.63 4.99
CA PRO A 507 24.75 -19.18 5.12
C PRO A 507 23.97 -18.64 6.32
N ILE A 508 24.54 -17.66 7.03
CA ILE A 508 23.93 -17.05 8.24
C ILE A 508 22.48 -16.61 8.01
N ALA A 509 22.16 -16.12 6.80
CA ALA A 509 20.81 -15.71 6.43
C ALA A 509 19.76 -16.85 6.45
N GLN A 510 20.18 -18.11 6.41
CA GLN A 510 19.33 -19.31 6.41
C GLN A 510 19.34 -20.07 7.76
N MET A 511 20.17 -19.67 8.72
CA MET A 511 20.29 -20.36 10.04
C MET A 511 19.12 -20.07 11.00
N GLY A 512 18.03 -19.46 10.52
CA GLY A 512 16.92 -19.00 11.37
C GLY A 512 17.29 -17.78 12.22
N ASN A 513 16.29 -17.12 12.80
CA ASN A 513 16.53 -16.00 13.70
C ASN A 513 16.97 -16.53 15.08
N TYR A 514 18.27 -16.74 15.26
CA TYR A 514 18.84 -17.27 16.51
C TYR A 514 18.39 -16.50 17.77
N GLN A 515 18.11 -15.20 17.63
CA GLN A 515 17.56 -14.34 18.67
C GLN A 515 16.16 -14.80 19.15
N ASP A 516 15.29 -15.27 18.26
CA ASP A 516 13.96 -15.74 18.65
C ASP A 516 14.01 -17.15 19.26
N PHE A 517 14.95 -17.99 18.82
CA PHE A 517 15.21 -19.29 19.45
C PHE A 517 15.67 -19.13 20.92
N LEU A 518 16.58 -18.18 21.18
CA LEU A 518 17.05 -17.90 22.55
C LEU A 518 15.93 -17.45 23.49
N LYS A 519 14.90 -16.74 22.97
CA LYS A 519 13.73 -16.32 23.77
C LYS A 519 12.82 -17.47 24.18
N HIS A 520 12.85 -18.59 23.46
CA HIS A 520 11.97 -19.74 23.70
C HIS A 520 12.70 -20.92 24.33
N CYS A 521 14.02 -20.82 24.48
CA CYS A 521 14.76 -21.76 25.32
C CYS A 521 14.29 -21.61 26.77
N PRO A 522 13.93 -22.72 27.44
CA PRO A 522 13.62 -22.67 28.86
C PRO A 522 14.83 -22.11 29.60
N SER A 523 14.60 -21.09 30.44
CA SER A 523 15.63 -20.57 31.32
C SER A 523 16.20 -21.74 32.15
N PRO A 524 17.52 -22.01 32.07
CA PRO A 524 18.10 -23.16 32.75
C PRO A 524 17.79 -23.10 34.25
N LEU A 525 17.47 -24.24 34.84
CA LEU A 525 17.19 -24.37 36.28
C LEU A 525 18.38 -23.85 37.09
N ARG A 526 18.05 -23.19 38.19
CA ARG A 526 18.90 -22.46 39.14
C ARG A 526 20.30 -23.08 39.32
N GLU A 527 21.34 -22.29 39.01
CA GLU A 527 22.73 -22.64 39.27
C GLU A 527 22.98 -22.71 40.79
N ALA A 528 23.74 -23.72 41.23
CA ALA A 528 23.97 -24.04 42.64
C ALA A 528 24.92 -23.08 43.38
N ASP A 529 25.49 -22.08 42.71
CA ASP A 529 26.47 -21.17 43.31
C ASP A 529 26.31 -19.73 42.80
N PRO A 530 25.92 -18.75 43.65
CA PRO A 530 25.56 -17.40 43.22
C PRO A 530 26.74 -16.42 43.04
N ASP A 531 27.98 -16.80 43.36
CA ASP A 531 29.11 -15.84 43.43
C ASP A 531 30.10 -15.84 42.24
N GLN A 532 29.78 -16.50 41.11
CA GLN A 532 30.57 -16.35 39.87
C GLN A 532 29.92 -15.37 38.87
N PRO A 533 30.67 -14.39 38.33
CA PRO A 533 30.12 -13.45 37.36
C PRO A 533 29.79 -14.13 36.02
N LYS A 534 28.54 -13.99 35.58
CA LYS A 534 28.00 -14.63 34.37
C LYS A 534 28.62 -14.11 33.08
N ARG A 535 28.94 -15.04 32.18
CA ARG A 535 29.37 -14.78 30.80
C ARG A 535 28.15 -14.49 29.91
N LEU A 536 27.99 -13.25 29.45
CA LEU A 536 26.90 -12.90 28.51
C LEU A 536 27.20 -13.24 27.04
N HIS A 537 28.46 -13.54 26.69
CA HIS A 537 28.86 -13.77 25.29
C HIS A 537 29.87 -14.94 25.17
N THR A 538 29.55 -15.93 24.33
CA THR A 538 30.36 -17.14 24.10
C THR A 538 31.60 -16.90 23.21
N PHE A 539 31.80 -15.68 22.73
CA PHE A 539 32.98 -15.29 21.96
C PHE A 539 33.49 -13.91 22.43
N GLY A 540 34.80 -13.82 22.75
CA GLY A 540 35.45 -12.60 23.25
C GLY A 540 36.31 -12.82 24.50
N ASN A 541 37.10 -11.79 24.86
CA ASN A 541 38.08 -11.83 25.96
C ASN A 541 37.39 -12.05 27.33
N PRO A 542 37.74 -13.10 28.08
CA PRO A 542 37.02 -13.53 29.29
C PRO A 542 37.13 -12.58 30.49
N PHE A 543 37.95 -11.53 30.45
CA PHE A 543 38.15 -10.60 31.59
C PHE A 543 37.49 -9.22 31.44
N LYS A 544 36.71 -8.97 30.37
CA LYS A 544 35.96 -7.70 30.23
C LYS A 544 34.54 -7.85 30.79
N LEU A 545 34.38 -7.56 32.08
CA LEU A 545 33.08 -7.35 32.70
C LEU A 545 32.59 -5.94 32.33
N ASP A 546 31.55 -5.83 31.50
CA ASP A 546 30.98 -4.54 31.13
C ASP A 546 30.11 -4.01 32.28
N LYS A 547 30.63 -3.02 33.01
CA LYS A 547 30.10 -2.52 34.29
C LYS A 547 28.91 -1.55 34.12
N LYS A 548 28.13 -1.68 33.05
CA LYS A 548 27.09 -0.74 32.64
C LYS A 548 25.70 -1.37 32.44
N ALA A 549 25.39 -2.41 33.20
CA ALA A 549 24.04 -3.00 33.23
C ALA A 549 23.56 -3.17 34.68
N MET A 550 23.57 -2.08 35.42
CA MET A 550 22.82 -1.94 36.67
C MET A 550 22.60 -0.44 36.85
N MET A 551 21.50 0.07 36.32
CA MET A 551 20.71 1.22 36.79
C MET A 551 19.78 1.70 35.68
N VAL A 552 18.51 1.88 36.05
CA VAL A 552 17.43 2.67 35.44
C VAL A 552 16.67 1.97 34.29
N ASP A 553 15.49 1.39 34.49
CA ASP A 553 14.17 1.89 34.95
C ASP A 553 13.30 2.41 33.78
N GLU A 554 12.02 2.07 33.86
CA GLU A 554 10.97 2.29 32.87
C GLU A 554 10.69 3.79 32.65
N ALA A 555 10.51 4.23 31.39
CA ALA A 555 9.53 5.24 31.00
C ALA A 555 9.59 5.61 29.50
N ASP A 556 8.40 5.79 28.95
CA ASP A 556 8.02 6.36 27.65
C ASP A 556 8.41 7.85 27.48
N GLU A 557 8.08 8.38 26.30
CA GLU A 557 8.01 9.80 25.88
C GLU A 557 9.24 10.46 25.23
N PHE A 558 9.10 10.76 23.94
CA PHE A 558 9.75 11.90 23.30
C PHE A 558 8.66 12.84 22.77
N VAL A 559 8.33 13.86 23.57
CA VAL A 559 7.50 15.02 23.23
C VAL A 559 8.33 16.30 23.44
N THR A 560 8.44 17.08 22.37
CA THR A 560 8.65 18.53 22.23
C THR A 560 9.45 19.35 23.26
N GLY A 561 10.27 20.30 22.76
CA GLY A 561 10.15 21.70 23.21
C GLY A 561 11.41 22.44 23.70
N THR A 562 12.01 23.23 22.79
CA THR A 562 12.26 24.69 22.86
C THR A 562 12.90 25.41 24.08
N GLN A 563 13.91 26.25 23.75
CA GLN A 563 14.46 27.47 24.42
C GLN A 563 15.18 27.29 25.78
N GLY A 564 16.24 28.01 26.16
CA GLY A 564 16.99 29.16 25.61
C GLY A 564 17.76 29.86 26.76
N LYS A 565 18.94 30.45 26.46
CA LYS A 565 19.78 31.39 27.28
C LYS A 565 20.41 30.83 28.57
N GLY A 566 21.64 31.13 28.98
CA GLY A 566 22.72 32.01 28.48
C GLY A 566 23.84 32.16 29.54
N LYS A 567 24.94 32.81 29.13
CA LYS A 567 26.05 33.44 29.89
C LYS A 567 27.32 32.62 30.24
N ARG A 568 28.38 32.96 29.49
CA ARG A 568 29.85 32.99 29.76
C ARG A 568 30.19 34.01 30.91
N PRO A 569 31.42 34.11 31.51
CA PRO A 569 32.71 34.34 30.80
C PRO A 569 34.05 33.89 31.47
N GLY A 570 35.17 33.99 30.72
CA GLY A 570 36.54 34.03 31.25
C GLY A 570 37.65 33.57 30.28
N GLU A 571 38.35 34.50 29.62
CA GLU A 571 39.52 34.36 28.72
C GLU A 571 40.84 34.02 29.48
N SER A 572 42.04 33.73 28.94
CA SER A 572 42.73 34.05 27.69
C SER A 572 44.00 33.16 27.51
N SER A 573 44.40 32.88 26.26
CA SER A 573 45.78 33.00 25.72
C SER A 573 45.98 32.13 24.46
N SER A 574 46.45 32.76 23.38
CA SER A 574 46.97 32.15 22.15
C SER A 574 48.50 32.39 22.12
N PRO A 575 49.33 31.65 21.36
CA PRO A 575 49.37 31.83 19.89
C PRO A 575 49.72 30.58 19.04
N ALA A 576 49.32 30.68 17.76
CA ALA A 576 49.88 30.11 16.53
C ALA A 576 50.69 28.79 16.54
N GLY A 577 50.21 27.80 15.77
CA GLY A 577 51.01 26.69 15.24
C GLY A 577 50.18 25.80 14.30
N GLY A 578 50.45 25.88 13.00
CA GLY A 578 49.72 25.15 11.95
C GLY A 578 49.81 23.62 12.07
N GLY A 579 48.76 22.94 11.62
CA GLY A 579 48.75 21.48 11.48
C GLY A 579 47.38 20.93 11.13
N ALA A 580 47.23 20.47 9.89
CA ALA A 580 46.03 19.82 9.36
C ALA A 580 45.50 18.68 10.24
N PRO A 581 44.16 18.50 10.40
CA PRO A 581 43.64 17.34 11.10
C PRO A 581 43.69 16.10 10.19
N LYS A 582 44.56 15.16 10.57
CA LYS A 582 44.67 13.81 9.98
C LYS A 582 43.32 13.10 10.00
N ARG A 583 42.82 12.77 8.80
CA ARG A 583 41.85 11.69 8.53
C ARG A 583 42.26 10.42 9.30
N ARG A 584 41.43 10.01 10.26
CA ARG A 584 41.53 8.69 10.89
C ARG A 584 40.95 7.64 9.94
N ARG A 585 41.81 6.99 9.17
CA ARG A 585 41.49 5.77 8.40
C ARG A 585 41.29 4.62 9.40
N CYS A 586 40.10 4.03 9.45
CA CYS A 586 39.93 2.68 9.98
C CYS A 586 40.49 1.69 8.96
N MET A 587 41.62 1.07 9.31
CA MET A 587 42.24 -0.03 8.58
C MET A 587 41.64 -1.35 9.07
N SER A 588 40.95 -2.05 8.19
CA SER A 588 40.72 -3.49 8.28
C SER A 588 42.02 -4.25 7.95
N PRO A 589 42.43 -5.27 8.71
CA PRO A 589 43.58 -6.08 8.36
C PRO A 589 43.17 -7.22 7.41
N LEU A 590 44.08 -7.54 6.50
CA LEU A 590 44.17 -8.73 5.63
C LEU A 590 43.53 -8.65 4.24
N LEU A 591 44.24 -8.01 3.29
CA LEU A 591 44.49 -8.57 1.94
C LEU A 591 45.81 -7.97 1.40
N ARG A 592 46.91 -8.75 1.48
CA ARG A 592 48.16 -8.46 0.76
C ARG A 592 48.07 -9.18 -0.59
N LEU A 593 47.98 -8.41 -1.68
CA LEU A 593 48.15 -8.89 -3.05
C LEU A 593 49.66 -9.04 -3.31
N GLY A 594 50.14 -10.23 -3.71
CA GLY A 594 51.52 -10.38 -4.17
C GLY A 594 52.17 -11.77 -4.01
N ARG A 595 51.72 -12.76 -4.78
CA ARG A 595 52.61 -13.77 -5.42
C ARG A 595 51.82 -14.58 -6.43
N ALA A 596 52.18 -14.44 -7.71
CA ALA A 596 51.70 -15.29 -8.79
C ALA A 596 52.27 -16.70 -8.61
N TYR A 597 51.43 -17.72 -8.71
CA TYR A 597 51.83 -19.12 -8.70
C TYR A 597 52.16 -19.55 -10.14
N THR A 598 53.43 -19.79 -10.42
CA THR A 598 53.91 -20.40 -11.68
C THR A 598 53.78 -21.92 -11.62
N PRO A 599 53.34 -22.62 -12.69
CA PRO A 599 53.29 -24.07 -12.72
C PRO A 599 54.71 -24.68 -12.90
N PRO A 600 54.95 -25.93 -12.43
CA PRO A 600 56.26 -26.56 -12.54
C PRO A 600 56.59 -26.96 -13.99
N LYS A 601 57.83 -26.68 -14.41
CA LYS A 601 58.41 -27.05 -15.70
C LYS A 601 58.64 -28.56 -15.79
N THR A 602 58.15 -29.18 -16.86
CA THR A 602 58.57 -30.51 -17.34
C THR A 602 59.96 -30.43 -18.02
N PRO A 603 60.80 -31.46 -17.95
CA PRO A 603 62.10 -31.47 -18.62
C PRO A 603 61.95 -31.69 -20.14
N PRO A 604 62.81 -31.11 -20.99
CA PRO A 604 62.69 -31.23 -22.44
C PRO A 604 63.16 -32.60 -22.95
N ARG A 605 62.34 -33.20 -23.81
CA ARG A 605 62.70 -34.33 -24.68
C ARG A 605 63.64 -33.83 -25.77
N SER A 606 64.74 -34.55 -25.98
CA SER A 606 65.71 -34.37 -27.06
C SER A 606 65.03 -34.36 -28.45
N LYS A 607 65.42 -33.41 -29.30
CA LYS A 607 65.14 -33.46 -30.73
C LYS A 607 66.27 -34.22 -31.42
N SER A 608 65.89 -35.27 -32.14
CA SER A 608 66.71 -35.98 -33.09
C SER A 608 67.04 -35.11 -34.30
N PHE A 609 68.22 -35.37 -34.83
CA PHE A 609 68.84 -34.79 -36.01
C PHE A 609 67.98 -34.95 -37.27
N ARG A 610 67.99 -33.92 -38.12
CA ARG A 610 67.97 -34.06 -39.57
C ARG A 610 69.40 -33.82 -40.07
N ASN A 611 70.03 -34.89 -40.55
CA ASN A 611 70.45 -35.02 -41.95
C ASN A 611 70.13 -36.45 -42.37
#